data_AF-A0A432V9V1-F1
#
_entry.id   AF-A0A432V9V1-F1
#
_cell.length_a   1.000
_cell.length_b   1.000
_cell.length_c   1.000
_cell.angle_alpha   90.00
_cell.angle_beta   90.00
_cell.angle_gamma   90.00
#
_symmetry.space_group_name_H-M   'P 1'
#
loop_
_entity.id
_entity.type
_entity.pdbx_description
1 polymer ?
#
loop_
_entity_poly.entity_id
_entity_poly.type
_entity_poly.pdbx_seq_one_letter_code
_entity_poly.pdbx_strand_id
1 'polypeptide(L)'
;MLEAVSPLIGTGDDLPHLSGPAAIIRQVIAAHFLRDCEHVIEIGGHVRPITPYLTHRPSSVLSVDPKTPAFESEQLNGHPCRVRHIPRKFQEIDYDYAPRSYGLVLLGYSLKPFGSREPLGRLFYSLIDNAQAVVLDYAPELERASSQVPAILGRPNVRVHCRFEFVLDDAEIAGSPFAKRLFYVLHPVP
;
A
#
# COMPACT_ATOMS: atom_id res chain seq x y z
N MET A 1 23.04 -20.51 5.03
CA MET A 1 22.75 -20.54 3.59
C MET A 1 21.38 -19.88 3.45
N LEU A 2 21.34 -18.59 3.09
CA LEU A 2 20.10 -17.85 2.91
C LEU A 2 19.49 -18.30 1.58
N GLU A 3 18.34 -18.96 1.61
CA GLU A 3 17.55 -19.20 0.42
C GLU A 3 17.08 -17.83 -0.10
N ALA A 4 17.55 -17.48 -1.30
CA ALA A 4 17.08 -16.31 -2.01
C ALA A 4 15.60 -16.53 -2.34
N VAL A 5 14.75 -15.68 -1.78
CA VAL A 5 13.34 -15.58 -2.19
C VAL A 5 13.35 -15.21 -3.67
N SER A 6 12.95 -16.16 -4.52
CA SER A 6 12.84 -15.94 -5.96
C SER A 6 11.86 -14.80 -6.20
N PRO A 7 12.26 -13.70 -6.86
CA PRO A 7 11.32 -12.63 -7.13
C PRO A 7 10.31 -13.16 -8.14
N LEU A 8 9.05 -13.27 -7.71
CA LEU A 8 7.89 -13.45 -8.58
C LEU A 8 7.73 -12.21 -9.47
N ILE A 9 8.65 -11.99 -10.41
CA ILE A 9 8.53 -10.98 -11.45
C ILE A 9 7.94 -11.71 -12.65
N GLY A 10 6.62 -11.64 -12.76
CA GLY A 10 5.92 -12.03 -13.98
C GLY A 10 6.34 -11.10 -15.12
N THR A 11 6.80 -11.67 -16.22
CA THR A 11 7.09 -10.94 -17.46
C THR A 11 5.79 -10.54 -18.15
N GLY A 12 5.37 -9.29 -17.95
CA GLY A 12 4.24 -8.67 -18.68
C GLY A 12 3.60 -7.55 -17.87
N ASP A 13 3.57 -6.33 -18.43
CA ASP A 13 2.99 -5.10 -17.87
C ASP A 13 3.79 -4.37 -16.76
N ASP A 14 5.13 -4.37 -16.84
CA ASP A 14 5.94 -3.52 -15.97
C ASP A 14 5.70 -2.04 -16.31
N LEU A 15 5.08 -1.31 -15.38
CA LEU A 15 4.97 0.15 -15.48
C LEU A 15 6.40 0.72 -15.38
N PRO A 16 6.87 1.53 -16.35
CA PRO A 16 8.24 2.04 -16.34
C PRO A 16 8.62 2.76 -15.03
N HIS A 17 7.65 3.41 -14.39
CA HIS A 17 7.86 4.09 -13.11
C HIS A 17 7.91 3.19 -11.87
N LEU A 18 7.79 1.88 -12.06
CA LEU A 18 7.95 0.88 -11.01
C LEU A 18 9.15 -0.03 -11.28
N SER A 19 9.85 0.10 -12.41
CA SER A 19 10.80 -0.90 -12.88
C SER A 19 12.17 -0.83 -12.21
N GLY A 20 12.69 0.38 -11.94
CA GLY A 20 14.05 0.52 -11.43
C GLY A 20 14.22 0.30 -9.92
N PRO A 21 15.48 0.26 -9.45
CA PRO A 21 15.84 -0.20 -8.12
C PRO A 21 15.30 0.72 -7.01
N ALA A 22 15.20 2.02 -7.30
CA ALA A 22 14.69 3.00 -6.35
C ALA A 22 13.19 2.78 -6.06
N ALA A 23 12.43 2.21 -6.99
CA ALA A 23 10.98 2.06 -6.83
C ALA A 23 10.60 1.17 -5.63
N ILE A 24 11.48 0.25 -5.20
CA ILE A 24 11.28 -0.70 -4.09
C ILE A 24 11.34 -0.02 -2.72
N ILE A 25 12.02 1.13 -2.58
CA ILE A 25 12.22 1.77 -1.28
C ILE A 25 10.88 2.11 -0.60
N ARG A 26 9.85 2.38 -1.39
CA ARG A 26 8.49 2.66 -0.94
C ARG A 26 7.91 1.49 -0.15
N GLN A 27 8.09 0.26 -0.66
CA GLN A 27 7.63 -0.96 -0.01
C GLN A 27 8.39 -1.21 1.29
N VAL A 28 9.71 -1.05 1.28
CA VAL A 28 10.56 -1.24 2.47
C VAL A 28 10.17 -0.27 3.59
N ILE A 29 10.02 1.02 3.27
CA ILE A 29 9.65 2.02 4.26
C ILE A 29 8.23 1.79 4.77
N ALA A 30 7.28 1.41 3.89
CA ALA A 30 5.93 1.09 4.30
C ALA A 30 5.87 -0.10 5.25
N ALA A 31 6.55 -1.20 4.90
CA ALA A 31 6.65 -2.39 5.74
C ALA A 31 7.23 -2.05 7.12
N HIS A 32 8.25 -1.19 7.18
CA HIS A 32 8.80 -0.71 8.45
C HIS A 32 7.72 -0.05 9.32
N PHE A 33 6.91 0.86 8.78
CA PHE A 33 5.88 1.55 9.57
C PHE A 33 4.69 0.68 9.97
N LEU A 34 4.53 -0.50 9.36
CA LEU A 34 3.48 -1.47 9.71
C LEU A 34 3.98 -2.65 10.57
N ARG A 35 5.25 -2.63 11.01
CA ARG A 35 5.91 -3.73 11.75
C ARG A 35 5.25 -4.14 13.07
N ASP A 36 4.40 -3.29 13.62
CA ASP A 36 3.70 -3.51 14.90
C ASP A 36 2.20 -3.81 14.70
N CYS A 37 1.75 -3.97 13.44
CA CYS A 37 0.35 -4.29 13.13
C CYS A 37 0.15 -5.80 13.06
N GLU A 38 -0.91 -6.30 13.72
CA GLU A 38 -1.27 -7.72 13.69
C GLU A 38 -1.70 -8.16 12.28
N HIS A 39 -2.46 -7.31 11.58
CA HIS A 39 -2.85 -7.55 10.20
C HIS A 39 -2.31 -6.44 9.29
N VAL A 40 -2.07 -6.76 8.03
CA VAL A 40 -1.65 -5.79 7.01
C VAL A 40 -2.63 -5.83 5.84
N ILE A 41 -3.18 -4.68 5.49
CA ILE A 41 -4.04 -4.48 4.32
C ILE A 41 -3.31 -3.56 3.35
N GLU A 42 -3.10 -4.03 2.14
CA GLU A 42 -2.56 -3.27 1.03
C GLU A 42 -3.62 -3.07 -0.05
N ILE A 43 -3.87 -1.82 -0.41
CA ILE A 43 -4.72 -1.46 -1.55
C ILE A 43 -3.82 -0.87 -2.62
N GLY A 44 -3.82 -1.47 -3.81
CA GLY A 44 -3.03 -0.99 -4.94
C GLY A 44 -1.65 -1.62 -5.07
N GLY A 45 -1.45 -2.86 -4.61
CA GLY A 45 -0.14 -3.54 -4.63
C GLY A 45 0.44 -3.79 -6.03
N HIS A 46 -0.39 -3.76 -7.08
CA HIS A 46 0.01 -4.09 -8.46
C HIS A 46 0.83 -5.40 -8.50
N VAL A 47 1.83 -5.50 -9.37
CA VAL A 47 2.77 -6.62 -9.42
C VAL A 47 3.85 -6.58 -8.32
N ARG A 48 3.88 -5.56 -7.44
CA ARG A 48 4.94 -5.36 -6.43
C ARG A 48 4.38 -5.04 -5.04
N PRO A 49 3.61 -5.99 -4.44
CA PRO A 49 3.02 -5.81 -3.11
C PRO A 49 4.09 -5.68 -2.02
N ILE A 50 3.74 -5.11 -0.87
CA ILE A 50 4.68 -4.98 0.26
C ILE A 50 4.99 -6.30 0.96
N THR A 51 4.22 -7.37 0.68
CA THR A 51 4.31 -8.67 1.38
C THR A 51 5.74 -9.20 1.55
N PRO A 52 6.63 -9.19 0.53
CA PRO A 52 7.99 -9.72 0.68
C PRO A 52 8.90 -8.89 1.60
N TYR A 53 8.49 -7.67 1.95
CA TYR A 53 9.29 -6.72 2.75
C TYR A 53 8.85 -6.67 4.21
N LEU A 54 7.76 -7.34 4.57
CA LEU A 54 7.31 -7.47 5.95
C LEU A 54 8.27 -8.38 6.71
N THR A 55 8.99 -7.82 7.68
CA THR A 55 9.96 -8.56 8.50
C THR A 55 9.41 -9.03 9.84
N HIS A 56 8.26 -8.50 10.26
CA HIS A 56 7.58 -8.94 11.47
C HIS A 56 6.70 -10.18 11.20
N ARG A 57 5.94 -10.61 12.20
CA ARG A 57 5.09 -11.81 12.14
C ARG A 57 3.60 -11.42 12.22
N PRO A 58 3.02 -10.82 11.18
CA PRO A 58 1.58 -10.53 11.17
C PRO A 58 0.78 -11.85 11.16
N SER A 59 -0.42 -11.82 11.73
CA SER A 59 -1.39 -12.91 11.66
C SER A 59 -1.98 -13.04 10.25
N SER A 60 -2.11 -11.92 9.51
CA SER A 60 -2.55 -11.95 8.11
C SER A 60 -2.03 -10.79 7.27
N VAL A 61 -1.93 -11.03 5.96
CA VAL A 61 -1.60 -10.03 4.94
C VAL A 61 -2.61 -10.16 3.81
N LEU A 62 -3.29 -9.06 3.49
CA LEU A 62 -4.24 -8.95 2.40
C LEU A 62 -3.75 -7.88 1.42
N SER A 63 -3.45 -8.26 0.19
CA SER A 63 -3.15 -7.31 -0.90
C SER A 63 -4.25 -7.37 -1.95
N VAL A 64 -4.80 -6.21 -2.32
CA VAL A 64 -5.96 -6.11 -3.22
C VAL A 64 -5.66 -5.11 -4.32
N ASP A 65 -5.55 -5.61 -5.54
CA ASP A 65 -5.44 -4.79 -6.74
C ASP A 65 -5.88 -5.63 -7.95
N PRO A 66 -6.59 -5.07 -8.94
CA PRO A 66 -7.01 -5.81 -10.13
C PRO A 66 -5.87 -6.45 -10.93
N LYS A 67 -4.65 -5.93 -10.78
CA LYS A 67 -3.44 -6.37 -11.49
C LYS A 67 -2.46 -7.13 -10.59
N THR A 68 -2.75 -7.26 -9.30
CA THR A 68 -1.97 -8.15 -8.43
C THR A 68 -2.25 -9.60 -8.82
N PRO A 69 -1.22 -10.44 -9.06
CA PRO A 69 -1.40 -11.87 -9.26
C PRO A 69 -2.08 -12.52 -8.04
N ALA A 70 -3.02 -13.44 -8.30
CA ALA A 70 -3.63 -14.20 -7.22
C ALA A 70 -2.57 -15.06 -6.51
N PHE A 71 -2.55 -15.01 -5.18
CA PHE A 71 -1.61 -15.76 -4.37
C PHE A 71 -2.20 -16.07 -2.99
N GLU A 72 -1.96 -17.27 -2.50
CA GLU A 72 -2.38 -17.71 -1.18
C GLU A 72 -1.25 -18.47 -0.49
N SER A 73 -1.05 -18.19 0.81
CA SER A 73 -0.16 -18.95 1.69
C SER A 73 -0.68 -18.90 3.12
N GLU A 74 -0.39 -19.94 3.91
CA GLU A 74 -0.63 -19.96 5.35
C GLU A 74 0.62 -19.60 6.17
N GLN A 75 1.69 -19.21 5.47
CA GLN A 75 2.93 -18.77 6.08
C GLN A 75 3.52 -17.54 5.39
N LEU A 76 4.25 -16.75 6.17
CA LEU A 76 5.11 -15.66 5.70
C LEU A 76 6.45 -15.78 6.42
N ASN A 77 7.55 -15.84 5.66
CA ASN A 77 8.92 -15.97 6.19
C ASN A 77 9.09 -17.12 7.19
N GLY A 78 8.43 -18.26 6.94
CA GLY A 78 8.50 -19.45 7.81
C GLY A 78 7.69 -19.37 9.10
N HIS A 79 6.80 -18.37 9.23
CA HIS A 79 5.91 -18.21 10.37
C HIS A 79 4.45 -18.29 9.94
N PRO A 80 3.53 -18.78 10.81
CA PRO A 80 2.10 -18.78 10.53
C PRO A 80 1.61 -17.36 10.19
N CYS A 81 1.00 -17.21 9.02
CA CYS A 81 0.42 -15.96 8.53
C CYS A 81 -0.51 -16.25 7.36
N ARG A 82 -1.77 -15.86 7.44
CA ARG A 82 -2.70 -15.98 6.32
C ARG A 82 -2.41 -14.89 5.30
N VAL A 83 -1.70 -15.23 4.23
CA VAL A 83 -1.39 -14.32 3.11
C VAL A 83 -2.40 -14.55 1.99
N ARG A 84 -3.02 -13.47 1.51
CA ARG A 84 -3.95 -13.47 0.38
C ARG A 84 -3.71 -12.27 -0.52
N HIS A 85 -3.49 -12.52 -1.80
CA HIS A 85 -3.44 -11.51 -2.85
C HIS A 85 -4.65 -11.71 -3.75
N ILE A 86 -5.50 -10.69 -3.84
CA ILE A 86 -6.82 -10.79 -4.49
C ILE A 86 -6.84 -9.88 -5.73
N PRO A 87 -7.02 -10.45 -6.96
CA PRO A 87 -7.10 -9.70 -8.21
C PRO A 87 -8.47 -9.04 -8.40
N ARG A 88 -8.79 -8.08 -7.54
CA ARG A 88 -10.06 -7.34 -7.49
C ARG A 88 -9.83 -5.89 -7.16
N LYS A 89 -10.81 -5.04 -7.44
CA LYS A 89 -10.82 -3.69 -6.89
C LYS A 89 -11.14 -3.76 -5.40
N PHE A 90 -10.56 -2.86 -4.63
CA PHE A 90 -10.76 -2.84 -3.18
C PHE A 90 -12.25 -2.67 -2.80
N GLN A 91 -13.06 -2.05 -3.67
CA GLN A 91 -14.50 -1.91 -3.48
C GLN A 91 -15.30 -3.18 -3.78
N GLU A 92 -14.71 -4.27 -4.24
CA GLU A 92 -15.42 -5.51 -4.63
C GLU A 92 -15.37 -6.60 -3.54
N ILE A 93 -14.66 -6.35 -2.45
CA ILE A 93 -14.46 -7.33 -1.39
C ILE A 93 -14.91 -6.78 -0.03
N ASP A 94 -15.13 -7.70 0.88
CA ASP A 94 -15.43 -7.40 2.27
C ASP A 94 -14.15 -7.40 3.12
N TYR A 95 -14.15 -6.53 4.13
CA TYR A 95 -13.06 -6.41 5.10
C TYR A 95 -13.63 -6.72 6.47
N ASP A 96 -13.19 -7.85 7.05
CA ASP A 96 -13.61 -8.29 8.37
C ASP A 96 -12.40 -8.24 9.31
N TYR A 97 -12.15 -7.02 9.82
CA TYR A 97 -11.06 -6.75 10.76
C TYR A 97 -11.60 -5.91 11.91
N ALA A 98 -11.20 -6.26 13.13
CA ALA A 98 -11.50 -5.46 14.30
C ALA A 98 -10.90 -4.04 14.15
N PRO A 99 -11.57 -3.00 14.66
CA PRO A 99 -10.97 -1.69 14.75
C PRO A 99 -9.61 -1.75 15.44
N ARG A 100 -8.63 -1.05 14.87
CA ARG A 100 -7.26 -0.91 15.36
C ARG A 100 -6.41 -2.18 15.33
N SER A 101 -6.83 -3.23 14.63
CA SER A 101 -6.04 -4.47 14.50
C SER A 101 -5.15 -4.54 13.26
N TYR A 102 -5.28 -3.60 12.32
CA TYR A 102 -4.57 -3.65 11.04
C TYR A 102 -3.84 -2.36 10.67
N GLY A 103 -2.74 -2.52 9.96
CA GLY A 103 -2.10 -1.47 9.19
C GLY A 103 -2.71 -1.39 7.80
N LEU A 104 -2.91 -0.18 7.27
CA LEU A 104 -3.36 0.05 5.90
C LEU A 104 -2.23 0.71 5.11
N VAL A 105 -1.94 0.22 3.90
CA VAL A 105 -0.96 0.82 3.00
C VAL A 105 -1.53 1.07 1.60
N LEU A 106 -1.22 2.24 1.05
CA LEU A 106 -1.46 2.60 -0.35
C LEU A 106 -0.19 3.27 -0.92
N LEU A 107 0.54 2.53 -1.77
CA LEU A 107 1.73 3.05 -2.45
C LEU A 107 1.39 3.45 -3.89
N GLY A 108 1.84 4.63 -4.30
CA GLY A 108 1.40 5.21 -5.58
C GLY A 108 -0.10 5.49 -5.62
N TYR A 109 -0.65 5.99 -4.51
CA TYR A 109 -2.06 6.30 -4.34
C TYR A 109 -2.65 6.98 -5.58
N SER A 110 -3.66 6.36 -6.17
CA SER A 110 -4.33 6.87 -7.36
C SER A 110 -5.72 6.25 -7.56
N LEU A 111 -6.53 6.24 -6.50
CA LEU A 111 -7.83 5.55 -6.49
C LEU A 111 -8.83 6.16 -7.46
N LYS A 112 -9.50 5.29 -8.23
CA LYS A 112 -10.57 5.64 -9.17
C LYS A 112 -11.93 5.21 -8.61
N PRO A 113 -13.02 5.87 -9.03
CA PRO A 113 -14.37 5.36 -8.80
C PRO A 113 -14.55 3.94 -9.35
N PHE A 114 -15.49 3.20 -8.76
CA PHE A 114 -15.90 1.88 -9.26
C PHE A 114 -17.41 1.78 -9.35
N GLY A 115 -17.95 1.79 -10.57
CA GLY A 115 -19.39 1.90 -10.78
C GLY A 115 -19.92 3.18 -10.14
N SER A 116 -20.93 3.05 -9.27
CA SER A 116 -21.45 4.15 -8.46
C SER A 116 -20.67 4.44 -7.17
N ARG A 117 -19.64 3.65 -6.85
CA ARG A 117 -18.85 3.81 -5.62
C ARG A 117 -17.75 4.85 -5.82
N GLU A 118 -17.76 5.87 -4.97
CA GLU A 118 -16.74 6.92 -4.94
C GLU A 118 -15.36 6.36 -4.53
N PRO A 119 -14.25 6.95 -5.02
CA PRO A 119 -12.90 6.57 -4.61
C PRO A 119 -12.67 6.86 -3.12
N LEU A 120 -13.14 8.02 -2.66
CA LEU A 120 -13.12 8.46 -1.27
C LEU A 120 -14.48 8.28 -0.59
N GLY A 121 -15.05 7.07 -0.71
CA GLY A 121 -16.35 6.77 -0.13
C GLY A 121 -16.29 6.29 1.32
N ARG A 122 -17.48 6.01 1.89
CA ARG A 122 -17.65 5.46 3.26
C ARG A 122 -16.75 4.26 3.55
N LEU A 123 -16.62 3.34 2.61
CA LEU A 123 -15.76 2.15 2.76
C LEU A 123 -14.30 2.54 2.99
N PHE A 124 -13.74 3.39 2.12
CA PHE A 124 -12.34 3.78 2.19
C PHE A 124 -12.04 4.57 3.47
N TYR A 125 -12.91 5.51 3.83
CA TYR A 125 -12.77 6.25 5.08
C TYR A 125 -12.93 5.36 6.32
N SER A 126 -13.84 4.37 6.29
CA SER A 126 -13.94 3.38 7.35
C SER A 126 -12.65 2.59 7.52
N LEU A 127 -11.98 2.23 6.42
CA LEU A 127 -10.69 1.55 6.48
C LEU A 127 -9.59 2.44 7.07
N ILE A 128 -9.57 3.73 6.72
CA ILE A 128 -8.62 4.68 7.30
C ILE A 128 -8.87 4.85 8.79
N ASP A 129 -10.10 5.18 9.19
CA ASP A 129 -10.42 5.54 10.58
C ASP A 129 -10.22 4.38 11.55
N ASN A 130 -10.45 3.15 11.09
CA ASN A 130 -10.30 1.94 11.90
C ASN A 130 -8.91 1.31 11.82
N ALA A 131 -8.00 1.80 10.97
CA ALA A 131 -6.63 1.29 10.95
C ALA A 131 -5.88 1.65 12.25
N GLN A 132 -4.88 0.85 12.63
CA GLN A 132 -3.89 1.20 13.65
C GLN A 132 -2.92 2.27 13.14
N ALA A 133 -2.45 2.08 11.91
CA ALA A 133 -1.58 3.00 11.18
C ALA A 133 -1.95 2.97 9.69
N VAL A 134 -1.83 4.12 9.02
CA VAL A 134 -2.02 4.23 7.58
C VAL A 134 -0.74 4.76 6.94
N VAL A 135 -0.26 4.07 5.92
CA VAL A 135 0.86 4.50 5.09
C VAL A 135 0.34 4.91 3.72
N LEU A 136 0.63 6.14 3.32
CA LEU A 136 0.26 6.68 2.01
C LEU A 136 1.50 7.20 1.31
N ASP A 137 1.66 6.85 0.04
CA ASP A 137 2.65 7.46 -0.82
C ASP A 137 2.07 7.80 -2.19
N TYR A 138 2.46 8.95 -2.74
CA TYR A 138 2.02 9.39 -4.06
C TYR A 138 3.00 10.34 -4.72
N ALA A 139 2.88 10.43 -6.05
CA ALA A 139 3.54 11.44 -6.85
C ALA A 139 2.74 12.76 -6.80
N PRO A 140 3.30 13.87 -6.27
CA PRO A 140 2.56 15.11 -6.05
C PRO A 140 2.19 15.85 -7.35
N GLU A 141 2.82 15.49 -8.46
CA GLU A 141 2.51 16.06 -9.76
C GLU A 141 1.32 15.35 -10.45
N LEU A 142 0.80 14.26 -9.87
CA LEU A 142 -0.38 13.58 -10.39
C LEU A 142 -1.66 14.15 -9.79
N GLU A 143 -2.46 14.83 -10.61
CA GLU A 143 -3.70 15.52 -10.23
C GLU A 143 -4.65 14.68 -9.38
N ARG A 144 -4.84 13.39 -9.73
CA ARG A 144 -5.76 12.51 -9.00
C ARG A 144 -5.36 12.33 -7.55
N ALA A 145 -4.07 12.09 -7.30
CA ALA A 145 -3.57 11.91 -5.94
C ALA A 145 -3.59 13.25 -5.19
N SER A 146 -3.10 14.31 -5.85
CA SER A 146 -2.96 15.63 -5.25
C SER A 146 -4.28 16.32 -4.93
N SER A 147 -5.37 15.97 -5.63
CA SER A 147 -6.73 16.44 -5.30
C SER A 147 -7.39 15.64 -4.17
N GLN A 148 -7.05 14.36 -4.00
CA GLN A 148 -7.71 13.47 -3.05
C GLN A 148 -7.01 13.36 -1.69
N VAL A 149 -5.67 13.30 -1.67
CA VAL A 149 -4.90 13.15 -0.43
C VAL A 149 -5.17 14.28 0.58
N PRO A 150 -5.35 15.56 0.20
CA PRO A 150 -5.74 16.60 1.14
C PRO A 150 -7.03 16.30 1.91
N ALA A 151 -8.01 15.64 1.29
CA ALA A 151 -9.25 15.24 1.97
C ALA A 151 -9.02 14.12 3.00
N ILE A 152 -8.04 13.24 2.76
CA ILE A 152 -7.61 12.22 3.74
C ILE A 152 -6.88 12.87 4.92
N LEU A 153 -5.96 13.79 4.63
CA LEU A 153 -5.17 14.49 5.65
C LEU A 153 -5.99 15.46 6.48
N GLY A 154 -7.05 16.03 5.91
CA GLY A 154 -7.97 16.95 6.57
C GLY A 154 -9.04 16.26 7.43
N ARG A 155 -9.03 14.92 7.53
CA ARG A 155 -9.99 14.19 8.38
C ARG A 155 -9.74 14.53 9.86
N PRO A 156 -10.80 14.79 10.65
CA PRO A 156 -10.65 15.12 12.07
C PRO A 156 -10.09 13.95 12.89
N ASN A 157 -10.37 12.72 12.46
CA ASN A 157 -10.01 11.50 13.18
C ASN A 157 -8.67 10.91 12.71
N VAL A 158 -7.81 11.74 12.10
CA VAL A 158 -6.50 11.31 11.61
C VAL A 158 -5.44 12.34 11.97
N ARG A 159 -4.31 11.87 12.49
CA ARG A 159 -3.13 12.69 12.76
C ARG A 159 -1.97 12.24 11.89
N VAL A 160 -1.26 13.19 11.29
CA VAL A 160 0.03 12.91 10.66
C VAL A 160 1.04 12.55 11.74
N HIS A 161 1.51 11.31 11.73
CA HIS A 161 2.58 10.84 12.62
C HIS A 161 3.95 11.18 12.04
N CYS A 162 4.14 10.96 10.75
CA CYS A 162 5.37 11.24 10.03
C CYS A 162 5.06 11.68 8.59
N ARG A 163 5.87 12.60 8.05
CA ARG A 163 5.85 13.02 6.65
C ARG A 163 7.27 13.20 6.16
N PHE A 164 7.57 12.72 4.97
CA PHE A 164 8.81 13.03 4.28
C PHE A 164 8.62 13.03 2.76
N GLU A 165 9.56 13.65 2.07
CA GLU A 165 9.61 13.71 0.62
C GLU A 165 10.91 13.07 0.16
N PHE A 166 10.88 12.36 -0.95
CA PHE A 166 12.08 11.84 -1.58
C PHE A 166 11.96 11.86 -3.10
N VAL A 167 13.10 11.80 -3.76
CA VAL A 167 13.20 11.68 -5.21
C VAL A 167 13.75 10.30 -5.52
N LEU A 168 13.05 9.56 -6.38
CA LEU A 168 13.51 8.33 -6.97
C LEU A 168 14.43 8.69 -8.14
N ASP A 169 15.74 8.67 -7.89
CA ASP A 169 16.75 8.90 -8.94
C ASP A 169 16.91 7.63 -9.78
N ASP A 170 16.17 7.59 -10.87
CA ASP A 170 16.06 6.46 -11.78
C ASP A 170 15.89 7.02 -13.20
N ALA A 171 16.76 6.56 -14.12
CA ALA A 171 16.83 7.04 -15.49
C ALA A 171 15.49 6.87 -16.24
N GLU A 172 14.72 5.82 -15.94
CA GLU A 172 13.44 5.52 -16.60
C GLU A 172 12.33 6.53 -16.25
N ILE A 173 12.48 7.25 -15.14
CA ILE A 173 11.52 8.25 -14.67
C ILE A 173 12.11 9.64 -14.47
N ALA A 174 13.36 9.84 -14.88
CA ALA A 174 14.05 11.11 -14.77
C ALA A 174 13.24 12.22 -15.45
N GLY A 175 12.97 13.31 -14.71
CA GLY A 175 12.16 14.43 -15.20
C GLY A 175 10.67 14.13 -15.38
N SER A 176 10.19 12.95 -14.98
CA SER A 176 8.77 12.62 -15.00
C SER A 176 8.07 12.95 -13.67
N PRO A 177 6.74 13.12 -13.68
CA PRO A 177 5.92 13.30 -12.47
C PRO A 177 6.09 12.22 -11.40
N PHE A 178 6.61 11.04 -11.77
CA PHE A 178 6.73 9.89 -10.86
C PHE A 178 7.98 9.90 -9.99
N ALA A 179 8.98 10.73 -10.34
CA ALA A 179 10.27 10.78 -9.64
C ALA A 179 10.12 11.33 -8.22
N LYS A 180 9.39 12.43 -8.03
CA LYS A 180 9.14 13.00 -6.70
C LYS A 180 8.03 12.22 -6.00
N ARG A 181 8.24 11.90 -4.73
CA ARG A 181 7.29 11.18 -3.87
C ARG A 181 7.01 11.98 -2.60
N LEU A 182 5.75 12.00 -2.20
CA LEU A 182 5.33 12.41 -0.87
C LEU A 182 4.86 11.18 -0.12
N PHE A 183 5.38 10.99 1.09
CA PHE A 183 5.10 9.84 1.92
C PHE A 183 4.58 10.30 3.28
N TYR A 184 3.47 9.70 3.70
CA TYR A 184 2.79 9.99 4.94
C TYR A 184 2.59 8.71 5.74
N VAL A 185 2.84 8.83 7.04
CA VAL A 185 2.41 7.87 8.04
C VAL A 185 1.38 8.58 8.90
N LEU A 186 0.19 8.02 8.97
CA LEU A 186 -0.94 8.57 9.67
C LEU A 186 -1.34 7.63 10.80
N HIS A 187 -1.69 8.20 11.94
CA HIS A 187 -2.35 7.48 13.02
C HIS A 187 -3.78 7.98 13.13
N PRO A 188 -4.78 7.12 12.90
CA PRO A 188 -6.15 7.48 13.22
C PRO A 188 -6.26 7.72 14.73
N VAL A 189 -7.08 8.71 15.11
CA VAL A 189 -7.31 9.10 16.50
C VAL A 189 -8.79 8.84 16.85
N PRO A 190 -9.09 8.44 18.09
CA PRO A 190 -10.47 8.27 18.55
C PRO A 190 -11.30 9.56 18.47
#